data_AF-A0AAV6TT33-F1
#
_entry.id   AF-A0AAV6TT33-F1
#
_cell.length_a   1.000
_cell.length_b   1.000
_cell.length_c   1.000
_cell.angle_alpha   90.00
_cell.angle_beta   90.00
_cell.angle_gamma   90.00
#
_symmetry.space_group_name_H-M   'P 1'
#
loop_
_entity.id
_entity.type
_entity.pdbx_description
1 polymer ?
#
loop_
_entity_poly.entity_id
_entity_poly.type
_entity_poly.pdbx_seq_one_letter_code
_entity_poly.pdbx_strand_id
1 'polypeptide(L)'
;MALISDNLSHPKETVVPYIDCILEQFPKEIKDVHIWSDGPSSQFKNRYIAAALHVLKHHHRKKITWNYFASSHGKGPVDGKGPVDGTGGSIKRSVRNAVLKQKYIVTNASEFVSAAHDQPSKINILEITPTDIEMRNKNLYPKHFHKLLSSKTLN
;
A
#
# COMPACT_ATOMS: atom_id res chain seq x y z
N MET A 1 -10.12 -5.06 -1.65
CA MET A 1 -9.76 -3.68 -2.03
C MET A 1 -8.36 -3.66 -2.61
N ALA A 2 -8.05 -2.75 -3.52
CA ALA A 2 -6.72 -2.51 -4.05
C ALA A 2 -6.47 -1.00 -4.17
N LEU A 3 -5.23 -0.59 -3.91
CA LEU A 3 -4.77 0.80 -4.04
C LEU A 3 -3.81 0.88 -5.23
N ILE A 4 -4.05 1.81 -6.15
CA ILE A 4 -3.28 2.04 -7.38
C ILE A 4 -2.62 3.41 -7.30
N SER A 5 -1.37 3.50 -7.74
CA SER A 5 -0.56 4.71 -7.67
C SER A 5 0.51 4.69 -8.75
N ASP A 6 0.80 5.85 -9.34
CA ASP A 6 1.92 6.04 -10.28
C ASP A 6 3.28 6.19 -9.59
N ASN A 7 3.30 6.42 -8.28
CA ASN A 7 4.54 6.49 -7.52
C ASN A 7 5.25 5.13 -7.50
N LEU A 8 6.39 5.05 -8.20
CA LEU A 8 7.28 3.87 -8.25
C LEU A 8 8.22 3.76 -7.05
N SER A 9 8.24 4.77 -6.19
CA SER A 9 9.10 4.80 -5.01
C SER A 9 8.52 3.89 -3.93
N HIS A 10 9.32 2.96 -3.41
CA HIS A 10 8.92 2.06 -2.31
C HIS A 10 9.45 2.42 -0.90
N PRO A 11 9.81 3.67 -0.56
CA PRO A 11 10.31 3.97 0.77
C PRO A 11 9.16 4.07 1.78
N LYS A 12 9.51 4.16 3.06
CA LYS A 12 8.56 4.24 4.19
C LYS A 12 7.57 5.41 4.05
N GLU A 13 8.00 6.53 3.46
CA GLU A 13 7.20 7.71 3.18
C GLU A 13 6.04 7.43 2.23
N THR A 14 6.07 6.30 1.52
CA THR A 14 5.02 5.87 0.61
C THR A 14 4.12 4.81 1.27
N VAL A 15 4.71 3.88 2.01
CA VAL A 15 3.98 2.77 2.65
C VAL A 15 2.98 3.26 3.71
N VAL A 16 3.35 4.26 4.53
CA VAL A 16 2.47 4.73 5.61
C VAL A 16 1.22 5.44 5.08
N PRO A 17 1.31 6.39 4.12
CA PRO A 17 0.14 6.96 3.47
C PRO A 17 -0.79 5.95 2.80
N TYR A 18 -0.24 4.87 2.23
CA TYR A 18 -1.07 3.81 1.63
C TYR A 18 -1.91 3.09 2.66
N ILE A 19 -1.31 2.75 3.80
CA ILE A 19 -2.01 2.06 4.88
C ILE A 19 -3.03 2.99 5.52
N ASP A 20 -2.67 4.25 5.71
CA ASP A 20 -3.58 5.29 6.19
C ASP A 20 -4.83 5.41 5.30
N CYS A 21 -4.64 5.49 3.98
CA CYS A 21 -5.73 5.51 3.00
C CYS A 21 -6.63 4.26 3.12
N ILE A 22 -6.03 3.07 3.26
CA ILE A 22 -6.78 1.82 3.45
C ILE A 22 -7.57 1.83 4.76
N LEU A 23 -6.99 2.32 5.85
CA LEU A 23 -7.62 2.34 7.17
C LEU A 23 -8.84 3.25 7.23
N GLU A 24 -8.85 4.35 6.48
CA GLU A 24 -10.00 5.27 6.37
C GLU A 24 -11.23 4.62 5.72
N GLN A 25 -11.03 3.58 4.91
CA GLN A 25 -12.13 2.88 4.24
C GLN A 25 -12.86 1.92 5.17
N PHE A 26 -12.29 1.63 6.34
CA PHE A 26 -12.91 0.75 7.30
C PHE A 26 -13.93 1.49 8.17
N PRO A 27 -15.05 0.85 8.54
CA PRO A 27 -16.01 1.40 9.48
C PRO A 27 -15.33 1.83 10.80
N LYS A 28 -15.86 2.89 11.42
CA LYS A 28 -15.26 3.48 12.64
C LYS A 28 -15.33 2.51 13.82
N GLU A 29 -16.28 1.58 13.80
CA GLU A 29 -16.55 0.56 14.81
C GLU A 29 -15.45 -0.49 14.91
N ILE A 30 -14.64 -0.67 13.86
CA ILE A 30 -13.51 -1.62 13.87
C ILE A 30 -12.42 -1.09 14.80
N LYS A 31 -12.21 -1.75 15.95
CA LYS A 31 -11.23 -1.33 16.95
C LYS A 31 -9.87 -2.00 16.78
N ASP A 32 -9.86 -3.23 16.28
CA ASP A 32 -8.67 -4.06 16.17
C ASP A 32 -8.35 -4.34 14.69
N VAL A 33 -7.11 -4.05 14.29
CA VAL A 33 -6.63 -4.29 12.93
C VAL A 33 -5.39 -5.16 12.99
N HIS A 34 -5.41 -6.29 12.28
CA HIS A 34 -4.27 -7.19 12.15
C HIS A 34 -3.73 -7.13 10.73
N ILE A 35 -2.54 -6.56 10.57
CA ILE A 35 -1.84 -6.47 9.29
C ILE A 35 -0.89 -7.67 9.19
N TRP A 36 -0.91 -8.36 8.05
CA TRP A 36 -0.04 -9.48 7.77
C TRP A 36 0.83 -9.19 6.55
N SER A 37 2.15 -9.30 6.70
CA SER A 37 3.14 -9.06 5.64
C SER A 37 4.01 -10.29 5.41
N ASP A 38 4.49 -10.51 4.18
CA ASP A 38 5.30 -11.71 3.85
C ASP A 38 6.74 -11.67 4.38
N GLY A 39 7.17 -10.51 4.92
CA GLY A 39 8.48 -10.35 5.52
C GLY A 39 9.61 -10.74 4.55
N PRO A 40 9.87 -9.97 3.48
CA PRO A 40 11.02 -10.25 2.65
C PRO A 40 12.30 -9.96 3.45
N SER A 41 13.35 -10.77 3.26
CA SER A 41 14.63 -10.70 4.00
C SER A 41 15.25 -9.30 4.04
N SER A 42 15.01 -8.47 3.02
CA SER A 42 15.47 -7.07 2.91
C SER A 42 14.59 -6.02 3.60
N GLN A 43 13.36 -6.37 4.03
CA GLN A 43 12.42 -5.46 4.70
C GLN A 43 12.09 -5.87 6.14
N PHE A 44 12.79 -6.87 6.68
CA PHE A 44 12.52 -7.43 8.00
C PHE A 44 12.68 -6.39 9.12
N LYS A 45 11.67 -6.33 10.01
CA LYS A 45 11.73 -5.71 11.35
C LYS A 45 12.38 -4.32 11.38
N ASN A 46 12.08 -3.52 10.38
CA ASN A 46 12.68 -2.21 10.26
C ASN A 46 12.08 -1.27 11.33
N ARG A 47 12.92 -0.52 12.04
CA ARG A 47 12.52 0.57 12.96
C ARG A 47 11.44 1.48 12.39
N TYR A 48 11.39 1.61 11.06
CA TYR A 48 10.38 2.38 10.35
C TYR A 48 8.97 1.81 10.43
N ILE A 49 8.79 0.48 10.45
CA ILE A 49 7.45 -0.14 10.64
C ILE A 49 6.98 0.08 12.09
N ALA A 50 7.89 0.01 13.06
CA ALA A 50 7.56 0.33 14.46
C ALA A 50 7.11 1.79 14.62
N ALA A 51 7.83 2.73 13.98
CA ALA A 51 7.44 4.14 13.95
C ALA A 51 6.09 4.36 13.24
N ALA A 52 5.89 3.71 12.08
CA ALA A 52 4.64 3.76 11.34
C ALA A 52 3.45 3.26 12.16
N LEU A 53 3.62 2.14 12.88
CA LEU A 53 2.59 1.59 13.75
C LEU A 53 2.20 2.56 14.86
N HIS A 54 3.16 3.24 15.48
CA HIS A 54 2.87 4.23 16.50
C HIS A 54 2.02 5.37 15.95
N VAL A 55 2.41 5.93 14.80
CA VAL A 55 1.69 7.01 14.13
C VAL A 55 0.28 6.58 13.74
N LEU A 56 0.13 5.44 13.08
CA LEU A 56 -1.18 4.94 12.60
C LEU A 56 -2.13 4.61 13.76
N LYS A 57 -1.62 4.02 14.86
CA LYS A 57 -2.45 3.76 16.06
C LYS A 57 -2.99 5.05 16.66
N HIS A 58 -2.12 6.05 16.80
CA HIS A 58 -2.50 7.32 17.40
C HIS A 58 -3.45 8.11 16.50
N HIS A 59 -3.21 8.12 15.19
CA HIS A 59 -4.05 8.81 14.21
C HIS A 59 -5.46 8.22 14.14
N HIS A 60 -5.56 6.89 13.99
CA HIS A 60 -6.86 6.21 13.81
C HIS A 60 -7.56 5.86 15.13
N ARG A 61 -6.89 5.98 16.27
CA ARG A 61 -7.36 5.50 17.58
C ARG A 61 -7.80 4.02 17.55
N LYS A 62 -7.08 3.22 16.75
CA LYS A 62 -7.31 1.77 16.57
C LYS A 62 -6.11 0.98 17.11
N LYS A 63 -6.35 -0.22 17.63
CA LYS A 63 -5.29 -1.16 18.01
C LYS A 63 -4.81 -1.88 16.76
N ILE A 64 -3.62 -1.51 16.30
CA ILE A 64 -3.01 -2.11 15.11
C ILE A 64 -1.93 -3.12 15.52
N THR A 65 -2.03 -4.35 15.05
CA THR A 65 -1.01 -5.38 15.25
C THR A 65 -0.42 -5.76 13.90
N TRP A 66 0.91 -5.76 13.79
CA TRP A 66 1.59 -6.16 12.56
C TRP A 66 2.27 -7.52 12.75
N ASN A 67 1.80 -8.49 12.00
CA ASN A 67 2.30 -9.85 11.98
C ASN A 67 3.09 -10.10 10.69
N TYR A 68 4.02 -11.04 10.76
CA TYR A 68 4.83 -11.46 9.62
C TYR A 68 4.60 -12.95 9.38
N PHE A 69 4.45 -13.34 8.11
CA PHE A 69 4.52 -14.75 7.72
C PHE A 69 5.96 -15.26 7.77
N ALA A 70 6.12 -16.58 7.66
CA ALA A 70 7.43 -17.19 7.58
C ALA A 70 8.21 -16.69 6.35
N SER A 71 9.46 -16.31 6.57
CA SER A 71 10.38 -15.80 5.56
C SER A 71 10.53 -16.80 4.39
N SER A 72 10.63 -16.30 3.16
CA SER A 72 10.96 -17.09 1.96
C SER A 72 9.85 -18.01 1.39
N HIS A 73 8.57 -17.72 1.63
CA HIS A 73 7.53 -18.25 0.73
C HIS A 73 7.47 -17.41 -0.54
N GLY A 74 8.05 -17.96 -1.61
CA GLY A 74 8.23 -17.33 -2.92
C GLY A 74 6.92 -16.90 -3.57
N LYS A 75 6.49 -15.69 -3.27
CA LYS A 75 5.61 -14.91 -4.15
C LYS A 75 6.53 -14.24 -5.17
N GLY A 76 6.40 -14.65 -6.43
CA GLY A 76 7.16 -14.04 -7.51
C GLY A 76 6.88 -12.54 -7.58
N PRO A 77 7.86 -11.71 -7.96
CA PRO A 77 7.62 -10.31 -8.29
C PRO A 77 6.50 -10.18 -9.32
N VAL A 78 5.83 -9.03 -9.33
CA VAL A 78 4.90 -8.68 -10.42
C VAL A 78 5.68 -8.22 -11.65
N ASP A 79 6.63 -9.03 -12.10
CA ASP A 79 7.48 -8.79 -13.28
C ASP A 79 6.97 -9.57 -14.51
N GLY A 80 5.82 -10.24 -14.39
CA GLY A 80 5.18 -10.98 -15.47
C GLY A 80 5.70 -12.39 -15.68
N LYS A 81 6.61 -12.89 -14.83
CA LYS A 81 7.17 -14.25 -14.94
C LYS A 81 6.65 -15.27 -13.91
N GLY A 82 5.74 -14.88 -13.02
CA GLY A 82 5.12 -15.79 -12.05
C GLY A 82 3.60 -15.60 -11.87
N PRO A 83 2.91 -16.56 -11.24
CA PRO A 83 1.53 -16.39 -10.83
C PRO A 83 1.43 -15.21 -9.87
N VAL A 84 0.60 -14.22 -10.21
CA VAL A 84 0.33 -13.09 -9.33
C VAL A 84 -0.84 -13.48 -8.45
N ASP A 85 -0.55 -13.83 -7.20
CA ASP A 85 -1.57 -14.31 -6.27
C ASP A 85 -2.32 -13.15 -5.58
N GLY A 86 -3.61 -13.37 -5.34
CA GLY A 86 -4.47 -12.45 -4.59
C GLY A 86 -5.12 -11.35 -5.44
N THR A 87 -5.81 -10.44 -4.75
CA THR A 87 -6.66 -9.40 -5.33
C THR A 87 -5.96 -8.54 -6.38
N GLY A 88 -4.69 -8.19 -6.16
CA GLY A 88 -3.90 -7.38 -7.09
C GLY A 88 -3.57 -8.11 -8.39
N GLY A 89 -3.34 -9.43 -8.33
CA GLY A 89 -3.09 -10.24 -9.52
C GLY A 89 -4.31 -10.39 -10.40
N SER A 90 -5.48 -10.59 -9.79
CA SER A 90 -6.76 -10.65 -10.51
C SER A 90 -7.05 -9.34 -11.26
N ILE A 91 -6.87 -8.18 -10.61
CA ILE A 91 -7.09 -6.87 -11.25
C ILE A 91 -6.09 -6.67 -12.40
N LYS A 92 -4.79 -6.88 -12.15
CA LYS A 92 -3.75 -6.72 -13.18
C LYS A 92 -3.98 -7.63 -14.38
N ARG A 93 -4.39 -8.88 -14.16
CA ARG A 93 -4.73 -9.82 -15.23
C ARG A 93 -5.94 -9.33 -16.03
N SER A 94 -6.96 -8.81 -15.35
CA SER A 94 -8.16 -8.30 -16.02
C SER A 94 -7.84 -7.09 -16.90
N VAL A 95 -7.12 -6.09 -16.36
CA VAL A 95 -6.69 -4.91 -17.13
C VAL A 95 -5.77 -5.31 -18.27
N ARG A 96 -4.80 -6.20 -18.04
CA ARG A 96 -3.92 -6.72 -19.09
C ARG A 96 -4.71 -7.36 -20.24
N ASN A 97 -5.73 -8.15 -19.93
CA ASN A 97 -6.60 -8.76 -20.94
C ASN A 97 -7.38 -7.71 -21.74
N ALA A 98 -7.81 -6.62 -21.10
CA ALA A 98 -8.51 -5.52 -21.77
C ALA A 98 -7.58 -4.75 -22.72
N VAL A 99 -6.34 -4.49 -22.29
CA VAL A 99 -5.29 -3.87 -23.12
C VAL A 99 -4.90 -4.77 -24.30
N LEU A 100 -4.72 -6.08 -24.07
CA LEU A 100 -4.41 -7.04 -25.15
C LEU A 100 -5.53 -7.14 -26.20
N LYS A 101 -6.78 -6.89 -25.80
CA LYS A 101 -7.94 -6.80 -26.71
C LYS A 101 -8.10 -5.42 -27.36
N GLN A 102 -7.11 -4.53 -27.18
CA GLN A 102 -7.11 -3.15 -27.67
C GLN A 102 -8.32 -2.33 -27.21
N LYS A 103 -8.93 -2.68 -26.07
CA LYS A 103 -10.07 -1.94 -25.51
C LYS A 103 -9.65 -0.69 -24.74
N TYR A 104 -8.44 -0.71 -24.17
CA TYR A 104 -7.86 0.38 -23.39
C TYR A 104 -6.39 0.52 -23.73
N ILE A 105 -5.92 1.77 -23.65
CA ILE A 105 -4.50 2.10 -23.57
C ILE A 105 -4.29 2.59 -22.14
N VAL A 106 -3.35 1.97 -21.41
CA VAL A 106 -3.10 2.28 -20.01
C VAL A 106 -1.67 2.76 -19.86
N THR A 107 -1.51 4.03 -19.51
CA THR A 107 -0.21 4.73 -19.38
C THR A 107 0.00 5.32 -17.99
N ASN A 108 -1.07 5.49 -17.21
CA ASN A 108 -1.07 6.06 -15.86
C ASN A 108 -2.05 5.33 -14.93
N ALA A 109 -2.01 5.66 -13.64
CA ALA A 109 -2.82 5.05 -12.60
C ALA A 109 -4.32 5.30 -12.82
N SER A 110 -4.70 6.51 -13.25
CA SER A 110 -6.11 6.87 -13.47
C SER A 110 -6.73 6.08 -14.62
N GLU A 111 -5.99 5.88 -15.71
CA GLU A 111 -6.38 5.01 -16.83
C GLU A 111 -6.46 3.55 -16.39
N PHE A 112 -5.53 3.11 -15.53
CA PHE A 112 -5.56 1.74 -14.99
C PHE A 112 -6.82 1.52 -14.14
N VAL A 113 -7.16 2.47 -13.28
CA VAL A 113 -8.35 2.45 -12.41
C VAL A 113 -9.62 2.43 -13.27
N SER A 114 -9.69 3.28 -14.29
CA SER A 114 -10.81 3.31 -15.25
C SER A 114 -10.98 1.96 -15.95
N ALA A 115 -9.88 1.43 -16.52
CA ALA A 115 -9.89 0.12 -17.19
C ALA A 115 -10.27 -1.02 -16.24
N ALA A 116 -9.96 -0.90 -14.95
CA ALA A 116 -10.27 -1.91 -13.94
C ALA A 116 -11.73 -1.84 -13.44
N HIS A 117 -12.31 -0.64 -13.34
CA HIS A 117 -13.72 -0.46 -12.99
C HIS A 117 -14.68 -0.99 -14.05
N ASP A 118 -14.29 -0.89 -15.33
CA ASP A 118 -15.07 -1.42 -16.44
C ASP A 118 -15.07 -2.95 -16.51
N GLN A 119 -14.28 -3.62 -15.65
CA GLN A 119 -14.29 -5.08 -15.52
C GLN A 119 -15.26 -5.51 -14.41
N PRO A 120 -15.98 -6.62 -14.60
CA PRO A 120 -16.88 -7.14 -13.56
C PRO A 120 -16.06 -7.68 -12.38
N SER A 121 -15.81 -6.82 -11.39
CA SER A 121 -15.11 -7.19 -10.17
C SER A 121 -15.83 -6.62 -8.95
N LYS A 122 -15.92 -7.40 -7.87
CA LYS A 122 -16.42 -6.94 -6.55
C LYS A 122 -15.32 -6.25 -5.73
N ILE A 123 -14.18 -5.96 -6.34
CA ILE A 123 -13.02 -5.44 -5.64
C ILE A 123 -13.13 -3.92 -5.63
N ASN A 124 -13.17 -3.32 -4.44
CA ASN A 124 -13.04 -1.86 -4.34
C ASN A 124 -11.64 -1.42 -4.81
N ILE A 125 -11.56 -0.51 -5.79
CA ILE A 125 -10.31 0.00 -6.36
C ILE A 125 -10.24 1.48 -6.00
N LEU A 126 -9.10 1.88 -5.46
CA LEU A 126 -8.83 3.26 -5.08
C LEU A 126 -7.56 3.72 -5.77
N GLU A 127 -7.58 4.98 -6.20
CA GLU A 127 -6.39 5.67 -6.67
C GLU A 127 -5.79 6.49 -5.52
N ILE A 128 -4.47 6.55 -5.45
CA ILE A 128 -3.77 7.53 -4.63
C ILE A 128 -2.73 8.25 -5.48
N THR A 129 -2.84 9.57 -5.53
CA THR A 129 -1.95 10.42 -6.30
C THR A 129 -0.70 10.77 -5.50
N PRO A 130 0.40 11.21 -6.13
CA PRO A 130 1.56 11.73 -5.42
C PRO A 130 1.21 12.89 -4.48
N THR A 131 0.28 13.75 -4.87
CA THR A 131 -0.24 14.85 -4.04
C THR A 131 -0.95 14.35 -2.77
N ASP A 132 -1.71 13.25 -2.87
CA ASP A 132 -2.34 12.63 -1.69
C ASP A 132 -1.31 12.05 -0.73
N ILE A 133 -0.26 11.41 -1.27
CA ILE A 133 0.85 10.86 -0.48
C ILE A 133 1.52 11.99 0.31
N GLU A 134 1.82 13.12 -0.34
CA GLU A 134 2.42 14.29 0.32
C GLU A 134 1.51 14.89 1.39
N MET A 135 0.22 15.04 1.10
CA MET A 135 -0.76 15.58 2.04
C MET A 135 -0.89 14.69 3.27
N ARG A 136 -1.04 13.38 3.07
CA ARG A 136 -1.09 12.39 4.16
C ARG A 136 0.19 12.40 4.99
N ASN A 137 1.36 12.48 4.34
CA ASN A 137 2.63 12.59 5.07
C ASN A 137 2.70 13.84 5.95
N LYS A 138 2.23 15.00 5.45
CA LYS A 138 2.17 16.24 6.25
C LYS A 138 1.23 16.11 7.45
N ASN A 139 0.10 15.42 7.28
CA ASN A 139 -0.88 15.22 8.35
C ASN A 139 -0.42 14.20 9.40
N LEU A 140 0.18 13.09 8.96
CA LEU A 140 0.61 11.99 9.81
C LEU A 140 1.90 12.30 10.58
N TYR A 141 2.79 13.10 10.00
CA TYR A 141 4.07 13.49 10.59
C TYR A 141 4.15 15.00 10.82
N PRO A 142 3.43 15.56 11.81
CA PRO A 142 3.64 16.94 12.21
C PRO A 142 5.10 17.14 12.61
N LYS A 143 5.63 18.35 12.38
CA LYS A 143 7.07 18.74 12.43
C LYS A 143 7.90 18.12 13.58
N HIS A 144 7.28 17.79 14.72
CA HIS A 144 7.92 17.15 15.86
C HIS A 144 8.36 15.69 15.62
N PHE A 145 7.62 14.93 14.79
CA PHE A 145 7.91 13.52 14.48
C PHE A 145 9.04 13.36 13.44
N HIS A 146 9.23 14.38 12.60
CA HIS A 146 10.31 14.43 11.62
C HIS A 146 11.69 14.32 12.29
N LYS A 147 11.84 14.90 13.49
CA LYS A 147 13.07 14.84 14.31
C LYS A 147 13.44 13.43 14.79
N LEU A 148 12.44 12.57 15.02
CA LEU A 148 12.62 11.18 15.45
C LEU A 148 13.02 10.26 14.27
N LEU A 149 12.69 10.65 13.05
CA LEU A 149 12.98 9.90 11.82
C LEU A 149 14.22 10.44 11.08
N SER A 150 14.59 11.70 11.31
CA SER A 150 15.76 12.38 10.73
C SER A 150 17.04 12.19 11.54
N SER A 151 17.00 11.55 12.73
CA SER A 151 18.21 11.25 13.50
C SER A 151 19.03 10.14 12.81
N LYS A 152 19.73 10.51 11.74
CA LYS A 152 20.97 9.89 11.32
C LYS A 152 22.07 10.30 12.30
N THR A 153 22.03 9.82 13.54
CA THR A 153 23.14 9.99 14.48
C THR A 153 23.00 8.98 15.59
N LEU A 154 23.57 7.80 15.38
CA LEU A 154 24.19 6.96 16.40
C LEU A 154 25.24 6.12 15.65
N ASN A 155 26.35 6.78 15.34
CA ASN A 155 27.70 6.22 15.36
C ASN A 155 28.54 7.23 16.11
#